data_AF-A0A254U1T0-F1
#
_entry.id   AF-A0A254U1T0-F1
#
_cell.length_a   1.000
_cell.length_b   1.000
_cell.length_c   1.000
_cell.angle_alpha   90.00
_cell.angle_beta   90.00
_cell.angle_gamma   90.00
#
_symmetry.space_group_name_H-M   'P 1'
#
loop_
_entity.id
_entity.type
_entity.pdbx_description
1 polymer ?
#
loop_
_entity_poly.entity_id
_entity_poly.type
_entity_poly.pdbx_seq_one_letter_code
_entity_poly.pdbx_strand_id
1 'polypeptide(L)'
;MATKTSQAAKESRHWQDRLEIYCFENKLKEPVYLYDSDRRGGRTAWTSKVTVQHHVPNIPWIIPGRYFFDGHNNAREDAAEVAYRALTKTTNP
;
A
#
# COMPACT_ATOMS: atom_id res chain seq x y z
N MET A 1 -19.07 29.47 20.13
CA MET A 1 -18.15 28.35 20.44
C MET A 1 -17.73 27.72 19.12
N ALA A 2 -16.45 27.83 18.75
CA ALA A 2 -15.95 27.34 17.47
C ALA A 2 -15.89 25.81 17.49
N THR A 3 -16.67 25.17 16.63
CA THR A 3 -16.63 23.74 16.36
C THR A 3 -15.26 23.41 15.77
N LYS A 4 -14.42 22.75 16.56
CA LYS A 4 -13.24 22.04 16.03
C LYS A 4 -13.76 20.89 15.19
N THR A 5 -13.90 21.12 13.88
CA THR A 5 -13.99 20.02 12.92
C THR A 5 -12.68 19.25 13.04
N SER A 6 -12.70 18.16 13.79
CA SER A 6 -11.65 17.16 13.73
C SER A 6 -11.67 16.64 12.30
N GLN A 7 -10.83 17.22 11.46
CA GLN A 7 -10.47 16.67 10.16
C GLN A 7 -9.81 15.33 10.48
N ALA A 8 -10.61 14.27 10.60
CA ALA A 8 -10.11 12.92 10.38
C ALA A 8 -9.44 13.01 9.02
N ALA A 9 -8.10 13.00 9.02
CA ALA A 9 -7.31 13.10 7.80
C ALA A 9 -7.93 12.08 6.85
N LYS A 10 -8.46 12.56 5.73
CA LYS A 10 -8.94 11.71 4.66
C LYS A 10 -7.69 10.97 4.21
N GLU A 11 -7.44 9.80 4.81
CA GLU A 11 -6.19 9.07 4.62
C GLU A 11 -6.05 8.85 3.12
N SER A 12 -5.07 9.54 2.54
CA SER A 12 -4.87 9.63 1.11
C SER A 12 -4.69 8.21 0.56
N ARG A 13 -5.43 7.87 -0.49
CA ARG A 13 -5.27 6.61 -1.25
C ARG A 13 -4.47 6.80 -2.54
N HIS A 14 -3.68 7.87 -2.59
CA HIS A 14 -3.00 8.32 -3.80
C HIS A 14 -2.11 7.24 -4.41
N TRP A 15 -1.31 6.56 -3.58
CA TRP A 15 -0.41 5.51 -4.04
C TRP A 15 -1.12 4.20 -4.30
N GLN A 16 -2.15 3.89 -3.53
CA GLN A 16 -3.02 2.73 -3.81
C GLN A 16 -3.63 2.84 -5.19
N ASP A 17 -4.24 3.99 -5.51
CA ASP A 17 -4.90 4.24 -6.79
C ASP A 17 -3.88 4.19 -7.94
N ARG A 18 -2.70 4.79 -7.77
CA ARG A 18 -1.62 4.71 -8.77
C ARG A 18 -1.14 3.29 -9.03
N LEU A 19 -0.98 2.48 -7.98
CA LEU A 19 -0.55 1.09 -8.14
C LEU A 19 -1.62 0.25 -8.84
N GLU A 20 -2.90 0.47 -8.49
CA GLU A 20 -4.03 -0.20 -9.15
C GLU A 20 -4.09 0.13 -10.64
N ILE A 21 -4.00 1.42 -10.99
CA ILE A 21 -3.94 1.87 -12.39
C ILE A 21 -2.74 1.26 -13.11
N TYR A 22 -1.54 1.28 -12.50
CA TYR A 22 -0.35 0.69 -13.09
C TYR A 22 -0.53 -0.81 -13.35
N CYS A 23 -1.07 -1.56 -12.38
CA CYS A 23 -1.35 -2.98 -12.54
C CYS A 23 -2.33 -3.22 -13.69
N PHE A 24 -3.40 -2.43 -13.76
CA PHE A 24 -4.39 -2.51 -14.83
C PHE A 24 -3.78 -2.24 -16.21
N GLU A 25 -3.04 -1.14 -16.37
CA GLU A 25 -2.41 -0.74 -17.64
C GLU A 25 -1.36 -1.75 -18.12
N ASN A 26 -0.66 -2.40 -17.19
CA ASN A 26 0.38 -3.38 -17.49
C ASN A 26 -0.12 -4.83 -17.57
N LYS A 27 -1.45 -5.05 -17.56
CA LYS A 27 -2.07 -6.38 -17.58
C LYS A 27 -1.51 -7.27 -16.46
N LEU A 28 -1.40 -6.69 -15.27
CA LEU A 28 -1.12 -7.39 -14.03
C LEU A 28 -2.43 -7.63 -13.30
N LYS A 29 -2.43 -8.60 -12.40
CA LYS A 29 -3.53 -8.79 -11.46
C LYS A 29 -3.60 -7.61 -10.50
N GLU A 30 -4.79 -7.38 -9.96
CA GLU A 30 -5.02 -6.37 -8.93
C GLU A 30 -4.06 -6.61 -7.73
N PRO A 31 -3.45 -5.54 -7.18
CA PRO A 31 -2.53 -5.66 -6.06
C PRO A 31 -3.24 -6.20 -4.80
N VAL A 32 -2.73 -7.30 -4.25
CA VAL A 32 -3.28 -7.92 -3.04
C VAL A 32 -2.47 -7.49 -1.82
N TYR A 33 -3.15 -6.96 -0.81
CA TYR A 33 -2.51 -6.47 0.41
C TYR A 33 -2.67 -7.45 1.56
N LEU A 34 -1.57 -7.77 2.22
CA LEU A 34 -1.53 -8.52 3.47
C LEU A 34 -1.13 -7.58 4.60
N TYR A 35 -1.90 -7.57 5.68
CA TYR A 35 -1.64 -6.72 6.84
C TYR A 35 -1.00 -7.52 7.95
N ASP A 36 -0.10 -6.88 8.67
CA ASP A 36 0.48 -7.40 9.90
C ASP A 36 0.34 -6.35 11.00
N SER A 37 0.11 -6.78 12.23
CA SER A 37 -0.24 -5.91 13.34
C SER A 37 0.54 -6.25 14.60
N ASP A 38 1.08 -5.23 15.27
CA ASP A 38 1.84 -5.33 16.51
C ASP A 38 1.17 -4.51 17.61
N ARG A 39 0.79 -5.16 18.72
CA ARG A 39 0.10 -4.54 19.84
C ARG A 39 1.12 -3.92 20.81
N ARG A 40 1.20 -2.58 20.85
CA ARG A 40 2.16 -1.84 21.69
C ARG A 40 1.44 -0.96 22.70
N GLY A 41 1.35 -1.43 23.96
CA GLY A 41 0.95 -0.61 25.11
C GLY A 41 -0.39 0.12 24.94
N GLY A 42 -1.40 -0.54 24.36
CA GLY A 42 -2.74 0.02 24.13
C GLY A 42 -2.99 0.55 22.71
N ARG A 43 -1.95 0.77 21.91
CA ARG A 43 -2.05 1.09 20.47
C ARG A 43 -1.72 -0.13 19.62
N THR A 44 -2.26 -0.18 18.40
CA THR A 44 -1.93 -1.23 17.43
C THR A 44 -1.18 -0.59 16.29
N ALA A 45 0.07 -1.00 16.10
CA ALA A 45 0.90 -0.61 14.98
C ALA A 45 0.61 -1.55 13.81
N TRP A 46 0.40 -1.00 12.62
CA TRP A 46 0.07 -1.76 11.42
C TRP A 46 1.17 -1.62 10.37
N THR A 47 1.50 -2.71 9.71
CA THR A 47 2.30 -2.70 8.47
C THR A 47 1.57 -3.50 7.41
N SER A 48 1.99 -3.37 6.16
CA SER A 48 1.39 -4.09 5.03
C SER A 48 2.45 -4.56 4.05
N LYS A 49 2.16 -5.64 3.34
CA LYS A 49 2.92 -6.10 2.17
C LYS A 49 1.96 -6.19 0.99
N VAL A 50 2.41 -5.80 -0.18
CA VAL A 50 1.62 -5.91 -1.41
C VAL A 50 2.20 -7.00 -2.31
N THR A 51 1.30 -7.81 -2.85
CA THR A 51 1.60 -8.85 -3.82
C THR A 51 1.09 -8.40 -5.19
N VAL A 52 1.99 -8.33 -6.16
CA VAL A 52 1.69 -8.02 -7.57
C VAL A 52 2.06 -9.22 -8.41
N GLN A 53 1.13 -9.70 -9.24
CA GLN A 53 1.30 -10.91 -10.04
C GLN A 53 0.90 -10.68 -11.49
N HIS A 54 1.61 -11.30 -12.43
CA HIS A 54 1.17 -11.39 -13.82
C HIS A 54 -0.02 -12.36 -13.99
N HIS A 55 -0.79 -12.22 -15.06
CA HIS A 55 -1.84 -13.21 -15.41
C HIS A 55 -1.24 -14.55 -15.85
N VAL A 56 -0.05 -14.53 -16.44
CA VAL A 56 0.73 -15.73 -16.77
C VAL A 56 1.47 -16.26 -15.53
N PRO A 57 1.69 -17.57 -15.42
CA PRO A 57 2.31 -18.20 -14.26
C PRO A 57 3.79 -17.81 -14.17
N ASN A 58 4.07 -16.74 -13.43
CA ASN A 58 5.38 -16.32 -12.98
C ASN A 58 5.34 -16.07 -11.47
N ILE A 59 6.51 -16.12 -10.83
CA ILE A 59 6.68 -15.89 -9.39
C ILE A 59 6.12 -14.49 -9.05
N PRO A 60 5.21 -14.35 -8.06
CA PRO A 60 4.65 -13.06 -7.69
C PRO A 60 5.70 -12.16 -7.03
N TRP A 61 5.60 -10.86 -7.25
CA TRP A 61 6.39 -9.87 -6.53
C TRP A 61 5.72 -9.53 -5.20
N ILE A 62 6.43 -9.80 -4.10
CA ILE A 62 5.98 -9.48 -2.75
C ILE A 62 6.83 -8.33 -2.23
N ILE A 63 6.20 -7.19 -1.99
CA ILE A 63 6.89 -5.94 -1.67
C ILE A 63 6.38 -5.45 -0.31
N PRO A 64 7.22 -5.46 0.74
CA PRO A 64 6.82 -4.99 2.05
C PRO A 64 6.81 -3.47 2.16
N GLY A 65 5.91 -2.94 2.98
CA GLY A 65 6.00 -1.59 3.51
C GLY A 65 7.26 -1.41 4.36
N ARG A 66 7.69 -0.16 4.50
CA ARG A 66 8.91 0.27 5.19
C ARG A 66 8.70 0.44 6.68
N TYR A 67 7.50 0.89 7.08
CA TYR A 67 7.24 1.35 8.43
C TYR A 67 5.96 0.74 9.02
N PHE A 68 5.79 1.00 10.31
CA PHE A 68 4.57 0.73 11.04
C PHE A 68 3.81 2.02 11.27
N PHE A 69 2.48 1.95 11.16
CA PHE A 69 1.59 3.10 11.21
C PHE A 69 0.46 2.90 12.20
N ASP A 70 -0.11 4.00 12.67
CA ASP A 70 -1.38 4.00 13.37
C ASP A 70 -2.49 3.95 12.31
N GLY A 71 -3.01 2.76 12.04
CA GLY A 71 -4.03 2.50 11.02
C GLY A 71 -3.54 1.65 9.83
N HIS A 72 -4.40 0.72 9.41
CA HIS A 72 -4.11 -0.21 8.31
C HIS A 72 -3.97 0.49 6.95
N ASN A 73 -4.65 1.62 6.74
CA ASN A 73 -4.64 2.30 5.45
C ASN A 73 -3.34 3.07 5.20
N ASN A 74 -2.76 3.70 6.24
CA ASN A 74 -1.44 4.31 6.14
C ASN A 74 -0.37 3.25 5.82
N ALA A 75 -0.48 2.06 6.44
CA ALA A 75 0.36 0.92 6.11
C ALA A 75 0.17 0.44 4.67
N ARG A 76 -1.09 0.43 4.18
CA ARG A 76 -1.43 0.10 2.79
C ARG A 76 -0.83 1.10 1.80
N GLU A 77 -0.95 2.39 2.11
CA GLU A 77 -0.45 3.49 1.29
C GLU A 77 1.08 3.45 1.16
N ASP A 78 1.78 3.16 2.26
CA ASP A 78 3.24 2.98 2.26
C ASP A 78 3.68 1.77 1.41
N ALA A 79 3.03 0.61 1.58
CA ALA A 79 3.33 -0.56 0.75
C ALA A 79 3.03 -0.30 -0.73
N ALA A 80 1.96 0.44 -1.05
CA ALA A 80 1.61 0.81 -2.41
C ALA A 80 2.65 1.74 -3.04
N GLU A 81 3.15 2.73 -2.29
CA GLU A 81 4.19 3.64 -2.75
C GLU A 81 5.47 2.87 -3.09
N VAL A 82 5.91 1.99 -2.18
CA VAL A 82 7.14 1.21 -2.35
C VAL A 82 7.03 0.32 -3.59
N ALA A 83 5.90 -0.36 -3.76
CA ALA A 83 5.68 -1.21 -4.92
C ALA A 83 5.61 -0.43 -6.22
N TYR A 84 4.84 0.67 -6.28
CA TYR A 84 4.75 1.50 -7.48
C TYR A 84 6.12 2.00 -7.90
N ARG A 85 6.93 2.50 -6.96
CA ARG A 85 8.30 2.97 -7.22
C ARG A 85 9.23 1.83 -7.66
N ALA A 86 9.11 0.65 -7.06
CA ALA A 86 9.92 -0.51 -7.46
C ALA A 86 9.60 -0.94 -8.89
N LEU A 87 8.31 -1.06 -9.22
CA LEU A 87 7.84 -1.49 -10.53
C LEU A 87 8.20 -0.48 -11.61
N THR A 88 7.90 0.80 -11.41
CA THR A 88 8.20 1.86 -12.39
C THR A 88 9.69 2.11 -12.61
N LYS A 89 10.55 1.88 -11.60
CA LYS A 89 12.00 1.91 -11.78
C LYS A 89 12.51 0.76 -12.64
N THR A 90 11.90 -0.42 -12.55
CA THR A 90 12.30 -1.58 -13.37
C THR A 90 11.86 -1.46 -14.82
N THR A 91 10.84 -0.67 -15.14
CA THR A 91 10.30 -0.52 -16.50
C THR A 91 10.99 0.55 -17.36
N ASN A 92 12.01 1.25 -16.84
CA ASN A 92 12.77 2.24 -17.61
C ASN A 92 14.04 1.57 -18.17
N PRO A 93 14.14 1.35 -19.50
CA PRO A 93 15.32 0.75 -20.13
C PRO A 93 16.56 1.67 -20.07
#